data_AF-A0A1X6NPS5-F1
#
_entry.id   AF-A0A1X6NPS5-F1
#
_cell.length_a   1.000
_cell.length_b   1.000
_cell.length_c   1.000
_cell.angle_alpha   90.00
_cell.angle_beta   90.00
_cell.angle_gamma   90.00
#
_symmetry.space_group_name_H-M   'P 1'
#
loop_
_entity.id
_entity.type
_entity.pdbx_description
1 polymer ?
#
loop_
_entity_poly.entity_id
_entity_poly.type
_entity_poly.pdbx_seq_one_letter_code
_entity_poly.pdbx_strand_id
1 'polypeptide(L)'
;MAMEADVAYRASTSEDEELGPSPSTPKIVPPASATAERTEAAALLALWSVLTLGEGTIRFIASDPARDLTPGGPGLAPAVLFVGGLFEAAFGVAGLLVGVAGLVFRLHRVAVTACFLVFQTVLSFYVFIVYVFLEPAVRARDLVEPLLPGMSVGSSRLLLTMGILTSVSFCLALQGGQFVMGLRLLAYQQQVEGRPAGYASAAAGNNRLRAGGWAVNMLLGGLSTVVAGVVLVSQVTARSTFPAFYAAPPHVGVYPVLTLFTGLLMTAHGALGVATAAAHRLQPLFVAMTLPVYLAMYLNFAFVQVGGIGMGRAAAAGPLHNGLVVVAVVIAPYFATLWRRERVAAA
;
A
#
# COMPACT_ATOMS: atom_id res chain seq x y z
N MET A 1 28.83 -58.93 -51.14
CA MET A 1 28.21 -57.62 -51.44
C MET A 1 29.36 -56.62 -51.51
N ALA A 2 30.06 -56.54 -52.65
CA ALA A 2 29.76 -55.68 -53.82
C ALA A 2 29.82 -54.19 -53.42
N MET A 3 30.98 -53.54 -53.61
CA MET A 3 31.40 -52.68 -54.76
C MET A 3 30.94 -51.22 -54.56
N GLU A 4 31.88 -50.31 -54.28
CA GLU A 4 32.50 -49.34 -55.22
C GLU A 4 31.50 -48.25 -55.66
N ALA A 5 31.59 -47.04 -55.10
CA ALA A 5 32.40 -45.90 -55.56
C ALA A 5 31.75 -45.16 -56.75
N ASP A 6 31.35 -43.90 -56.55
CA ASP A 6 31.58 -42.91 -57.60
C ASP A 6 31.56 -41.45 -57.11
N VAL A 7 32.35 -40.67 -57.81
CA VAL A 7 32.75 -39.28 -57.59
C VAL A 7 31.94 -38.36 -58.53
N ALA A 8 32.00 -37.05 -58.27
CA ALA A 8 31.80 -35.93 -59.22
C ALA A 8 30.40 -35.30 -59.41
N TYR A 9 30.30 -34.07 -58.89
CA TYR A 9 30.22 -32.82 -59.67
C TYR A 9 29.11 -32.66 -60.73
N ARG A 10 28.14 -31.77 -60.44
CA ARG A 10 27.64 -30.80 -61.42
C ARG A 10 27.09 -29.55 -60.74
N ALA A 11 27.71 -28.42 -61.06
CA ALA A 11 27.20 -27.08 -60.83
C ALA A 11 26.18 -26.69 -61.91
N SER A 12 25.44 -25.60 -61.63
CA SER A 12 24.56 -24.83 -62.54
C SER A 12 23.20 -25.48 -62.82
N THR A 13 22.05 -24.82 -62.78
CA THR A 13 21.68 -23.44 -63.11
C THR A 13 20.30 -23.10 -62.51
N SER A 14 20.13 -21.84 -62.11
CA SER A 14 18.92 -20.98 -62.20
C SER A 14 17.52 -21.62 -62.23
N GLU A 15 16.65 -21.19 -61.32
CA GLU A 15 15.40 -20.42 -61.55
C GLU A 15 14.44 -20.61 -60.36
N ASP A 16 14.06 -19.49 -59.75
CA ASP A 16 12.77 -19.23 -59.09
C ASP A 16 12.15 -20.34 -58.22
N GLU A 17 12.52 -20.38 -56.93
CA GLU A 17 11.65 -20.94 -55.90
C GLU A 17 11.23 -19.84 -54.92
N GLU A 18 9.93 -19.58 -54.92
CA GLU A 18 9.22 -18.63 -54.07
C GLU A 18 9.70 -18.70 -52.61
N LEU A 19 10.21 -17.58 -52.11
CA LEU A 19 10.29 -17.29 -50.68
C LEU A 19 8.87 -17.25 -50.12
N GLY A 20 8.33 -18.43 -49.80
CA GLY A 20 7.13 -18.56 -48.99
C GLY A 20 7.29 -17.78 -47.69
N PRO A 21 6.21 -17.19 -47.15
CA PRO A 21 6.30 -16.42 -45.92
C PRO A 21 6.88 -17.32 -44.82
N SER A 22 8.02 -16.90 -44.26
CA SER A 22 8.58 -17.46 -43.03
C SER A 22 7.43 -17.76 -42.06
N PRO A 23 7.32 -18.98 -41.50
CA PRO A 23 6.24 -19.31 -40.60
C PRO A 23 6.26 -18.28 -39.48
N SER A 24 5.29 -17.38 -39.51
CA SER A 24 5.14 -16.37 -38.49
C SER A 24 4.99 -17.13 -37.19
N THR A 25 5.98 -17.05 -36.32
CA THR A 25 5.89 -17.52 -34.93
C THR A 25 4.48 -17.17 -34.46
N PRO A 26 3.64 -18.16 -34.11
CA PRO A 26 2.25 -17.87 -33.79
C PRO A 26 2.27 -16.81 -32.71
N LYS A 27 1.75 -15.62 -33.01
CA LYS A 27 1.52 -14.59 -31.99
C LYS A 27 0.58 -15.25 -31.00
N ILE A 28 1.11 -15.70 -29.87
CA ILE A 28 0.31 -16.20 -28.76
C ILE A 28 -0.56 -15.02 -28.35
N VAL A 29 -1.80 -15.00 -28.83
CA VAL A 29 -2.79 -14.03 -28.39
C VAL A 29 -3.17 -14.48 -26.98
N PRO A 30 -2.83 -13.71 -25.94
CA PRO A 30 -3.18 -14.10 -24.60
C PRO A 30 -4.70 -14.22 -24.48
N PRO A 31 -5.22 -15.16 -23.66
CA PRO A 31 -6.66 -15.28 -23.44
C PRO A 31 -7.22 -13.94 -22.93
N ALA A 32 -8.48 -13.64 -23.30
CA ALA A 32 -9.14 -12.39 -22.95
C ALA A 32 -9.14 -12.10 -21.43
N SER A 33 -9.21 -13.15 -20.60
CA SER A 33 -9.11 -13.07 -19.13
C SER A 33 -7.75 -12.55 -18.65
N ALA A 34 -6.64 -13.03 -19.22
CA ALA A 34 -5.29 -12.57 -18.87
C ALA A 34 -5.09 -11.07 -19.21
N THR A 35 -5.77 -10.60 -20.25
CA THR A 35 -5.75 -9.18 -20.64
C THR A 35 -6.53 -8.31 -19.66
N ALA A 36 -7.69 -8.78 -19.17
CA ALA A 36 -8.52 -8.07 -18.20
C ALA A 36 -7.83 -7.96 -16.83
N GLU A 37 -7.31 -9.07 -16.30
CA GLU A 37 -6.63 -9.12 -15.01
C GLU A 37 -5.35 -8.26 -14.97
N ARG A 38 -4.60 -8.26 -16.08
CA ARG A 38 -3.46 -7.35 -16.26
C ARG A 38 -3.87 -5.89 -16.21
N THR A 39 -4.96 -5.54 -16.89
CA THR A 39 -5.47 -4.16 -16.95
C THR A 39 -5.94 -3.70 -15.56
N GLU A 40 -6.61 -4.59 -14.82
CA GLU A 40 -6.99 -4.38 -13.43
C GLU A 40 -5.76 -4.15 -12.54
N ALA A 41 -4.72 -4.98 -12.65
CA ALA A 41 -3.49 -4.81 -11.87
C ALA A 41 -2.77 -3.49 -12.18
N ALA A 42 -2.72 -3.08 -13.45
CA ALA A 42 -2.16 -1.80 -13.87
C ALA A 42 -2.96 -0.60 -13.33
N ALA A 43 -4.29 -0.68 -13.39
CA ALA A 43 -5.18 0.36 -12.86
C ALA A 43 -5.06 0.49 -11.34
N LEU A 44 -5.02 -0.62 -10.61
CA LEU A 44 -4.84 -0.62 -9.16
C LEU A 44 -3.45 -0.14 -8.77
N LEU A 45 -2.40 -0.50 -9.52
CA LEU A 45 -1.06 0.05 -9.31
C LEU A 45 -1.05 1.57 -9.50
N ALA A 46 -1.68 2.08 -10.56
CA ALA A 46 -1.79 3.52 -10.80
C ALA A 46 -2.54 4.20 -9.64
N LEU A 47 -3.68 3.66 -9.22
CA LEU A 47 -4.48 4.20 -8.11
C LEU A 47 -3.66 4.25 -6.80
N TRP A 48 -3.04 3.13 -6.41
CA TRP A 48 -2.20 3.10 -5.20
C TRP A 48 -1.04 4.09 -5.30
N SER A 49 -0.43 4.21 -6.48
CA SER A 49 0.68 5.13 -6.70
C SER A 49 0.27 6.59 -6.62
N VAL A 50 -0.95 6.96 -7.01
CA VAL A 50 -1.50 8.31 -6.78
C VAL A 50 -1.63 8.59 -5.28
N LEU A 51 -2.12 7.62 -4.51
CA LEU A 51 -2.29 7.77 -3.06
C LEU A 51 -0.93 7.91 -2.37
N THR A 52 0.04 7.08 -2.74
CA THR A 52 1.43 7.16 -2.27
C THR A 52 2.08 8.49 -2.64
N LEU A 53 1.90 8.94 -3.89
CA LEU A 53 2.43 10.23 -4.35
C LEU A 53 1.84 11.39 -3.55
N GLY A 54 0.53 11.36 -3.27
CA GLY A 54 -0.14 12.35 -2.43
C GLY A 54 0.50 12.43 -1.05
N GLU A 55 0.67 11.28 -0.39
CA GLU A 55 1.29 11.20 0.94
C GLU A 55 2.74 11.69 0.95
N GLY A 56 3.57 11.21 0.01
CA GLY A 56 4.96 11.61 -0.11
C GLY A 56 5.12 13.11 -0.39
N THR A 57 4.29 13.67 -1.27
CA THR A 57 4.30 15.11 -1.59
C THR A 57 3.96 15.96 -0.36
N ILE A 58 2.98 15.53 0.42
CA ILE A 58 2.58 16.24 1.64
C ILE A 58 3.71 16.19 2.68
N ARG A 59 4.31 15.02 2.91
CA ARG A 59 5.46 14.87 3.83
C ARG A 59 6.67 15.68 3.36
N PHE A 60 6.93 15.68 2.06
CA PHE A 60 7.99 16.46 1.44
C PHE A 60 7.81 17.95 1.68
N ILE A 61 6.63 18.51 1.37
CA ILE A 61 6.34 19.93 1.60
C ILE A 61 6.38 20.28 3.10
N ALA A 62 5.87 19.39 3.96
CA ALA A 62 5.81 19.60 5.40
C ALA A 62 7.18 19.58 6.09
N SER A 63 8.20 18.96 5.47
CA SER A 63 9.55 18.87 6.04
C SER A 63 10.31 20.20 6.08
N ASP A 64 9.82 21.25 5.38
CA ASP A 64 10.32 22.64 5.42
C ASP A 64 11.85 22.78 5.53
N PRO A 65 12.61 22.33 4.51
CA PRO A 65 14.08 22.29 4.55
C PRO A 65 14.72 23.69 4.62
N ALA A 66 13.97 24.75 4.35
CA ALA A 66 14.44 26.14 4.41
C ALA A 66 14.57 26.66 5.85
N ARG A 67 13.94 26.01 6.83
CA ARG A 67 14.11 26.33 8.26
C ARG A 67 15.43 25.84 8.86
N ASP A 68 16.22 25.07 8.11
CA ASP A 68 17.35 24.28 8.62
C ASP A 68 18.73 24.96 8.47
N LEU A 69 18.77 26.28 8.22
CA LEU A 69 20.04 27.04 8.18
C LEU A 69 20.53 27.50 9.57
N THR A 70 19.88 27.08 10.66
CA THR A 70 20.29 27.39 12.03
C THR A 70 20.13 26.17 12.94
N PRO A 71 21.12 25.83 13.80
CA PRO A 71 21.00 24.70 14.71
C PRO A 71 19.96 25.00 15.78
N GLY A 72 18.95 24.15 15.96
CA GLY A 72 17.92 24.45 16.97
C GLY A 72 16.99 23.30 17.35
N GLY A 73 17.44 22.45 18.29
CA GLY A 73 16.56 21.67 19.16
C GLY A 73 16.63 20.14 19.02
N PRO A 74 16.17 19.38 20.04
CA PRO A 74 16.10 17.92 20.00
C PRO A 74 15.05 17.47 18.98
N GLY A 75 15.43 16.52 18.12
CA GLY A 75 14.58 16.02 17.04
C GLY A 75 15.39 15.31 15.94
N LEU A 76 14.69 14.69 14.99
CA LEU A 76 15.33 14.15 13.79
C LEU A 76 15.78 15.31 12.89
N ALA A 77 16.93 15.17 12.24
CA ALA A 77 17.39 16.17 11.27
C ALA A 77 16.33 16.36 10.16
N PRO A 78 15.86 17.60 9.88
CA PRO A 78 14.84 17.85 8.86
C PRO A 78 15.24 17.33 7.48
N ALA A 79 16.54 17.31 7.16
CA ALA A 79 17.06 16.64 5.96
C ALA A 79 16.65 15.16 5.84
N VAL A 80 16.58 14.41 6.94
CA VAL A 80 16.17 12.99 6.93
C VAL A 80 14.68 12.86 6.61
N LEU A 81 13.86 13.74 7.18
CA LEU A 81 12.43 13.80 6.86
C LEU A 81 12.21 14.27 5.41
N PHE A 82 12.98 15.25 4.95
CA PHE A 82 12.93 15.73 3.57
C PHE A 82 13.22 14.62 2.56
N VAL A 83 14.31 13.87 2.77
CA VAL A 83 14.70 12.75 1.91
C VAL A 83 13.63 11.65 1.94
N GLY A 84 13.03 11.37 3.09
CA GLY A 84 11.92 10.42 3.20
C GLY A 84 10.73 10.80 2.33
N GLY A 85 10.26 12.04 2.44
CA GLY A 85 9.11 12.52 1.67
C GLY A 85 9.41 12.54 0.18
N LEU A 86 10.63 12.93 -0.20
CA LEU A 86 11.10 12.90 -1.59
C LEU A 86 11.10 11.48 -2.15
N PHE A 87 11.61 10.49 -1.40
CA PHE A 87 11.63 9.10 -1.81
C PHE A 87 10.22 8.54 -1.99
N GLU A 88 9.31 8.82 -1.06
CA GLU A 88 7.90 8.42 -1.17
C GLU A 88 7.22 9.02 -2.39
N ALA A 89 7.44 10.32 -2.65
CA ALA A 89 6.98 10.94 -3.88
C ALA A 89 7.61 10.29 -5.13
N ALA A 90 8.92 10.01 -5.11
CA ALA A 90 9.64 9.44 -6.25
C ALA A 90 9.13 8.03 -6.62
N PHE A 91 8.95 7.12 -5.65
CA PHE A 91 8.38 5.80 -5.95
C PHE A 91 6.87 5.84 -6.20
N GLY A 92 6.16 6.83 -5.67
CA GLY A 92 4.79 7.17 -6.09
C GLY A 92 4.72 7.52 -7.58
N VAL A 93 5.57 8.44 -8.06
CA VAL A 93 5.66 8.80 -9.49
C VAL A 93 6.07 7.58 -10.33
N ALA A 94 7.10 6.84 -9.92
CA ALA A 94 7.56 5.67 -10.67
C ALA A 94 6.44 4.63 -10.84
N GLY A 95 5.72 4.31 -9.77
CA GLY A 95 4.59 3.38 -9.82
C GLY A 95 3.44 3.89 -10.69
N LEU A 96 3.16 5.20 -10.64
CA LEU A 96 2.14 5.82 -11.48
C LEU A 96 2.50 5.70 -12.97
N LEU A 97 3.75 5.97 -13.32
CA LEU A 97 4.24 5.84 -14.69
C LEU A 97 4.13 4.40 -15.18
N VAL A 98 4.52 3.41 -14.36
CA VAL A 98 4.40 1.98 -14.70
C VAL A 98 2.92 1.57 -14.86
N GLY A 99 2.06 1.99 -13.94
CA GLY A 99 0.62 1.70 -13.99
C GLY A 99 -0.06 2.32 -15.21
N VAL A 100 0.16 3.60 -15.48
CA VAL A 100 -0.41 4.32 -16.63
C VAL A 100 0.15 3.80 -17.95
N ALA A 101 1.46 3.51 -18.03
CA ALA A 101 2.06 2.87 -19.19
C ALA A 101 1.39 1.52 -19.53
N GLY A 102 1.13 0.70 -18.51
CA GLY A 102 0.41 -0.56 -18.68
C GLY A 102 -1.08 -0.38 -19.03
N LEU A 103 -1.75 0.61 -18.43
CA LEU A 103 -3.19 0.85 -18.56
C LEU A 103 -3.57 1.51 -19.90
N VAL A 104 -2.92 2.63 -20.22
CA VAL A 104 -3.29 3.50 -21.35
C VAL A 104 -2.54 3.11 -22.61
N PHE A 105 -1.23 2.98 -22.51
CA PHE A 105 -0.36 2.79 -23.67
C PHE A 105 -0.14 1.31 -24.01
N ARG A 106 -0.65 0.40 -23.18
CA ARG A 106 -0.41 -1.06 -23.30
C ARG A 106 1.09 -1.37 -23.44
N LEU A 107 1.92 -0.56 -22.79
CA LEU A 107 3.37 -0.75 -22.76
C LEU A 107 3.67 -1.76 -21.68
N HIS A 108 4.22 -2.89 -22.09
CA HIS A 108 4.44 -4.04 -21.22
C HIS A 108 5.90 -4.45 -21.34
N ARG A 109 6.68 -4.13 -20.31
CA ARG A 109 8.07 -4.55 -20.21
C ARG A 109 8.31 -5.10 -18.82
N VAL A 110 8.47 -6.42 -18.73
CA VAL A 110 8.81 -7.13 -17.48
C VAL A 110 9.97 -6.47 -16.76
N ALA A 111 11.01 -6.04 -17.50
CA ALA A 111 12.18 -5.37 -16.93
C ALA A 111 11.84 -4.03 -16.23
N VAL A 112 10.91 -3.25 -16.80
CA VAL A 112 10.52 -1.95 -16.24
C VAL A 112 9.76 -2.16 -14.93
N THR A 113 8.79 -3.07 -14.92
CA THR A 113 8.02 -3.38 -13.71
C THR A 113 8.90 -4.01 -12.62
N ALA A 114 9.84 -4.88 -13.00
CA ALA A 114 10.80 -5.47 -12.05
C ALA A 114 11.75 -4.42 -11.46
N CYS A 115 12.29 -3.53 -12.28
CA CYS A 115 13.13 -2.42 -11.82
C CYS A 115 12.37 -1.49 -10.87
N PHE A 116 11.12 -1.18 -11.21
CA PHE A 116 10.23 -0.43 -10.32
C PHE A 116 10.05 -1.13 -8.97
N LEU A 117 9.77 -2.44 -8.95
CA LEU A 117 9.58 -3.18 -7.69
C LEU A 117 10.84 -3.17 -6.81
N VAL A 118 12.03 -3.31 -7.41
CA VAL A 118 13.30 -3.23 -6.67
C VAL A 118 13.49 -1.83 -6.08
N PHE A 119 13.32 -0.80 -6.91
CA PHE A 119 13.42 0.60 -6.51
C PHE A 119 12.43 0.95 -5.39
N GLN A 120 11.16 0.61 -5.60
CA GLN A 120 10.09 0.80 -4.63
C GLN A 120 10.41 0.11 -3.31
N THR A 121 10.88 -1.15 -3.35
CA THR A 121 11.21 -1.91 -2.13
C THR A 121 12.25 -1.18 -1.30
N VAL A 122 13.39 -0.83 -1.90
CA VAL A 122 14.51 -0.17 -1.20
C VAL A 122 14.08 1.16 -0.60
N LEU A 123 13.41 2.00 -1.38
CA LEU A 123 12.97 3.31 -0.90
C LEU A 123 11.83 3.21 0.13
N SER A 124 10.90 2.29 -0.04
CA SER A 124 9.81 2.06 0.93
C SER A 124 10.35 1.63 2.29
N PHE A 125 11.42 0.82 2.33
CA PHE A 125 12.05 0.45 3.59
C PHE A 125 12.62 1.66 4.33
N TYR A 126 13.27 2.57 3.61
CA TYR A 126 13.75 3.82 4.19
C TYR A 126 12.60 4.66 4.76
N VAL A 127 11.57 4.91 3.94
CA VAL A 127 10.39 5.71 4.34
C VAL A 127 9.69 5.09 5.55
N PHE A 128 9.51 3.78 5.54
CA PHE A 128 8.92 3.02 6.63
C PHE A 128 9.73 3.16 7.93
N ILE A 129 11.05 3.00 7.88
CA ILE A 129 11.91 3.15 9.06
C ILE A 129 11.83 4.58 9.60
N VAL A 130 11.97 5.59 8.73
CA VAL A 130 12.03 6.99 9.15
C VAL A 130 10.72 7.47 9.76
N TYR A 131 9.60 7.29 9.05
CA TYR A 131 8.33 7.89 9.46
C TYR A 131 7.51 7.04 10.44
N VAL A 132 7.67 5.71 10.39
CA VAL A 132 6.87 4.82 11.26
C VAL A 132 7.58 4.55 12.58
N PHE A 133 8.91 4.44 12.58
CA PHE A 133 9.67 4.11 13.78
C PHE A 133 10.51 5.26 14.29
N LEU A 134 11.40 5.81 13.47
CA LEU A 134 12.48 6.67 13.95
C LEU A 134 11.98 8.04 14.44
N GLU A 135 11.23 8.77 13.63
CA GLU A 135 10.63 10.05 14.04
C GLU A 135 9.72 9.88 15.28
N PRO A 136 8.79 8.92 15.32
CA PRO A 136 7.96 8.70 16.50
C PRO A 136 8.74 8.27 17.76
N ALA A 137 9.79 7.44 17.60
CA ALA A 137 10.61 7.00 18.71
C ALA A 137 11.43 8.16 19.33
N VAL A 138 11.97 9.05 18.49
CA VAL A 138 12.64 10.27 18.96
C VAL A 138 11.65 11.15 19.73
N ARG A 139 10.44 11.37 19.20
CA ARG A 139 9.38 12.10 19.92
C ARG A 139 9.01 11.48 21.26
N ALA A 140 8.93 10.15 21.33
CA ALA A 140 8.61 9.44 22.57
C ALA A 140 9.74 9.49 23.60
N ARG A 141 11.00 9.43 23.15
CA ARG A 141 12.20 9.55 23.98
C ARG A 141 12.31 10.95 24.59
N ASP A 142 12.12 11.98 23.77
CA ASP A 142 12.30 13.38 24.16
C ASP A 142 11.04 13.96 24.83
N LEU A 143 10.02 13.13 25.07
CA LEU A 143 8.80 13.52 25.76
C LEU A 143 9.09 13.70 27.27
N VAL A 144 9.21 14.95 27.68
CA VAL A 144 9.43 15.37 29.08
C VAL A 144 8.12 15.78 29.76
N GLU A 145 7.16 16.29 28.99
CA GLU A 145 5.84 16.71 29.48
C GLU A 145 4.71 15.84 28.90
N PRO A 146 3.58 15.69 29.61
CA PRO A 146 2.43 14.98 29.08
C PRO A 146 1.91 15.60 27.78
N LEU A 147 1.44 14.77 26.85
CA LEU A 147 0.89 15.23 25.58
C LEU A 147 -0.43 15.99 25.74
N LEU A 148 -1.20 15.67 26.78
CA LEU A 148 -2.49 16.29 27.08
C LEU A 148 -2.55 16.71 28.55
N PRO A 149 -3.23 17.82 28.87
CA PRO A 149 -3.51 18.20 30.25
C PRO A 149 -4.18 17.06 31.01
N GLY A 150 -3.67 16.74 32.19
CA GLY A 150 -4.21 15.68 33.05
C GLY A 150 -3.73 14.26 32.74
N MET A 151 -2.95 14.04 31.67
CA MET A 151 -2.29 12.77 31.42
C MET A 151 -0.96 12.64 32.17
N SER A 152 -0.52 11.41 32.43
CA SER A 152 0.86 11.13 32.81
C SER A 152 1.78 11.06 31.58
N VAL A 153 3.08 11.25 31.77
CA VAL A 153 4.10 11.00 30.72
C VAL A 153 4.08 9.54 30.27
N GLY A 154 3.84 8.59 31.18
CA GLY A 154 3.72 7.17 30.86
C GLY A 154 2.54 6.87 29.93
N SER A 155 1.36 7.41 30.22
CA SER A 155 0.17 7.30 29.37
C SER A 155 0.39 7.95 28.01
N SER A 156 1.14 9.05 27.98
CA SER A 156 1.48 9.77 26.75
C SER A 156 2.43 8.96 25.86
N ARG A 157 3.44 8.32 26.45
CA ARG A 157 4.32 7.36 25.73
C ARG A 157 3.54 6.17 25.21
N LEU A 158 2.59 5.64 25.97
CA LEU A 158 1.71 4.56 25.52
C LEU A 158 0.86 4.98 24.32
N LEU A 159 0.30 6.20 24.32
CA LEU A 159 -0.41 6.74 23.16
C LEU A 159 0.48 6.83 21.92
N LEU A 160 1.73 7.30 22.05
CA LEU A 160 2.69 7.34 20.94
C LEU A 160 2.99 5.94 20.42
N THR A 161 3.21 4.97 21.30
CA THR A 161 3.44 3.57 20.90
C THR A 161 2.25 2.99 20.15
N MET A 162 1.01 3.24 20.60
CA MET A 162 -0.17 2.80 19.87
C MET A 162 -0.32 3.51 18.52
N GLY A 163 0.02 4.80 18.47
CA GLY A 163 0.14 5.52 17.21
C GLY A 163 1.06 4.79 16.23
N ILE A 164 2.27 4.41 16.69
CA ILE A 164 3.29 3.72 15.87
C ILE A 164 2.69 2.45 15.29
N LEU A 165 2.06 1.61 16.12
CA LEU A 165 1.47 0.35 15.68
C LEU A 165 0.33 0.56 14.67
N THR A 166 -0.56 1.54 14.87
CA THR A 166 -1.59 1.89 13.88
C THR A 166 -0.97 2.36 12.56
N SER A 167 0.14 3.10 12.63
CA SER A 167 0.83 3.60 11.43
C SER A 167 1.61 2.52 10.69
N VAL A 168 2.16 1.52 11.40
CA VAL A 168 2.64 0.29 10.78
C VAL A 168 1.54 -0.31 9.92
N SER A 169 0.32 -0.45 10.46
CA SER A 169 -0.78 -1.05 9.71
C SER A 169 -1.18 -0.25 8.46
N PHE A 170 -1.25 1.08 8.57
CA PHE A 170 -1.62 1.93 7.43
C PHE A 170 -0.51 2.00 6.37
N CYS A 171 0.75 2.14 6.79
CA CYS A 171 1.89 2.17 5.87
C CYS A 171 2.07 0.83 5.16
N LEU A 172 1.88 -0.30 5.87
CA LEU A 172 1.87 -1.62 5.23
C LEU A 172 0.78 -1.70 4.15
N ALA A 173 -0.43 -1.20 4.41
CA ALA A 173 -1.51 -1.22 3.43
C ALA A 173 -1.23 -0.34 2.19
N LEU A 174 -0.61 0.82 2.39
CA LEU A 174 -0.26 1.72 1.31
C LEU A 174 0.93 1.22 0.49
N GLN A 175 2.10 1.10 1.12
CA GLN A 175 3.35 0.74 0.43
C GLN A 175 3.33 -0.73 0.00
N GLY A 176 2.87 -1.62 0.89
CA GLY A 176 2.71 -3.04 0.58
C GLY A 176 1.60 -3.28 -0.44
N GLY A 177 0.54 -2.48 -0.45
CA GLY A 177 -0.49 -2.54 -1.50
C GLY A 177 0.06 -2.18 -2.88
N GLN A 178 0.81 -1.08 -2.99
CA GLN A 178 1.48 -0.69 -4.24
C GLN A 178 2.41 -1.81 -4.74
N PHE A 179 3.19 -2.40 -3.82
CA PHE A 179 4.10 -3.51 -4.13
C PHE A 179 3.35 -4.74 -4.64
N VAL A 180 2.27 -5.13 -3.95
CA VAL A 180 1.47 -6.30 -4.34
C VAL A 180 0.80 -6.11 -5.69
N MET A 181 0.30 -4.91 -6.01
CA MET A 181 -0.27 -4.63 -7.33
C MET A 181 0.80 -4.64 -8.42
N GLY A 182 2.00 -4.12 -8.15
CA GLY A 182 3.15 -4.22 -9.05
C GLY A 182 3.60 -5.66 -9.29
N LEU A 183 3.65 -6.51 -8.25
CA LEU A 183 3.94 -7.93 -8.38
C LEU A 183 2.91 -8.67 -9.22
N ARG A 184 1.62 -8.35 -9.05
CA ARG A 184 0.55 -8.91 -9.88
C ARG A 184 0.69 -8.50 -11.34
N LEU A 185 0.95 -7.21 -11.60
CA LEU A 185 1.20 -6.73 -12.95
C LEU A 185 2.41 -7.45 -13.57
N LEU A 186 3.49 -7.62 -12.83
CA LEU A 186 4.68 -8.36 -13.27
C LEU A 186 4.34 -9.82 -13.61
N ALA A 187 3.59 -10.51 -12.74
CA ALA A 187 3.17 -11.89 -12.96
C ALA A 187 2.34 -12.04 -14.25
N TYR A 188 1.38 -11.15 -14.48
CA TYR A 188 0.58 -11.16 -15.70
C TYR A 188 1.39 -10.82 -16.95
N GLN A 189 2.34 -9.89 -16.86
CA GLN A 189 3.24 -9.57 -17.97
C GLN A 189 4.14 -10.77 -18.33
N GLN A 190 4.69 -11.47 -17.33
CA GLN A 190 5.48 -12.67 -17.55
C GLN A 190 4.67 -13.79 -18.23
N GLN A 191 3.43 -13.98 -17.81
CA GLN A 191 2.51 -14.94 -18.43
C GLN A 191 2.22 -14.59 -19.89
N VAL A 192 1.97 -13.31 -20.20
CA VAL A 192 1.72 -12.85 -21.58
C VAL A 192 2.97 -12.99 -22.46
N GLU A 193 4.17 -12.78 -21.93
CA GLU A 193 5.43 -12.96 -22.64
C GLU A 193 5.87 -14.44 -22.77
N GLY A 194 5.06 -15.40 -22.29
CA GLY A 194 5.39 -16.84 -22.34
C GLY A 194 6.60 -17.21 -21.48
N ARG A 195 6.99 -16.37 -20.51
CA ARG A 195 8.07 -16.68 -19.58
C ARG A 195 7.60 -17.74 -18.57
N PRO A 196 8.48 -18.65 -18.13
CA PRO A 196 8.13 -19.64 -17.11
C PRO A 196 7.62 -18.93 -15.85
N ALA A 197 6.64 -19.54 -15.19
CA ALA A 197 6.06 -19.06 -13.95
C ALA A 197 7.18 -18.89 -12.90
N GLY A 198 7.61 -17.65 -12.70
CA GLY A 198 8.67 -17.30 -11.78
C GLY A 198 8.18 -17.04 -10.36
N TYR A 199 9.08 -16.55 -9.52
CA TYR A 199 8.79 -16.16 -8.13
C TYR A 199 7.62 -15.16 -8.04
N ALA A 200 7.44 -14.28 -9.04
CA ALA A 200 6.36 -13.29 -9.09
C ALA A 200 4.97 -13.93 -9.24
N SER A 201 4.81 -14.98 -10.06
CA SER A 201 3.53 -15.69 -10.19
C SER A 201 3.19 -16.49 -8.93
N ALA A 202 4.18 -17.09 -8.27
CA ALA A 202 3.99 -17.77 -6.98
C ALA A 202 3.62 -16.76 -5.87
N ALA A 203 4.31 -15.62 -5.81
CA ALA A 203 4.00 -14.53 -4.88
C ALA A 203 2.63 -13.88 -5.17
N ALA A 204 2.16 -13.91 -6.42
CA ALA A 204 0.84 -13.47 -6.84
C ALA A 204 -0.31 -14.43 -6.46
N GLY A 205 -0.02 -15.72 -6.27
CA GLY A 205 -0.97 -16.82 -6.44
C GLY A 205 -1.77 -17.29 -5.21
N ASN A 206 -2.03 -16.46 -4.20
CA ASN A 206 -2.89 -16.89 -3.09
C ASN A 206 -3.75 -15.75 -2.52
N ASN A 207 -4.91 -15.53 -3.15
CA ASN A 207 -5.83 -14.46 -2.76
C ASN A 207 -6.47 -14.69 -1.39
N ARG A 208 -6.64 -15.95 -0.95
CA ARG A 208 -7.10 -16.28 0.41
C ARG A 208 -6.12 -15.81 1.48
N LEU A 209 -4.83 -16.14 1.31
CA LEU A 209 -3.79 -15.76 2.25
C LEU A 209 -3.64 -14.24 2.30
N ARG A 210 -3.73 -13.55 1.15
CA ARG A 210 -3.70 -12.09 1.09
C ARG A 210 -4.90 -11.47 1.80
N ALA A 211 -6.11 -11.96 1.53
CA ALA A 211 -7.31 -11.49 2.22
C ALA A 211 -7.17 -11.63 3.75
N GLY A 212 -6.70 -12.80 4.21
CA GLY A 212 -6.44 -13.05 5.63
C GLY A 212 -5.33 -12.17 6.20
N GLY A 213 -4.19 -12.04 5.54
CA GLY A 213 -3.05 -11.24 5.99
C GLY A 213 -3.39 -9.75 6.12
N TRP A 214 -4.09 -9.19 5.12
CA TRP A 214 -4.55 -7.81 5.19
C TRP A 214 -5.66 -7.61 6.24
N ALA A 215 -6.51 -8.61 6.47
CA ALA A 215 -7.50 -8.56 7.54
C ALA A 215 -6.85 -8.62 8.94
N VAL A 216 -5.79 -9.42 9.12
CA VAL A 216 -4.97 -9.41 10.34
C VAL A 216 -4.30 -8.06 10.53
N ASN A 217 -3.76 -7.45 9.47
CA ASN A 217 -3.19 -6.12 9.55
C ASN A 217 -4.21 -5.08 10.04
N MET A 218 -5.44 -5.12 9.50
CA MET A 218 -6.55 -4.26 9.93
C MET A 218 -6.96 -4.52 11.39
N LEU A 219 -7.01 -5.79 11.80
CA LEU A 219 -7.29 -6.19 13.17
C LEU A 219 -6.26 -5.63 14.15
N LEU A 220 -4.96 -5.72 13.84
CA LEU A 220 -3.89 -5.21 14.69
C LEU A 220 -3.91 -3.68 14.81
N GLY A 221 -4.12 -2.97 13.69
CA GLY A 221 -4.31 -1.52 13.71
C GLY A 221 -5.56 -1.11 14.51
N GLY A 222 -6.64 -1.89 14.42
CA GLY A 222 -7.86 -1.72 15.20
C GLY A 222 -7.62 -1.89 16.70
N LEU A 223 -6.97 -2.97 17.11
CA LEU A 223 -6.65 -3.25 18.51
C LEU A 223 -5.77 -2.14 19.11
N SER A 224 -4.77 -1.69 18.36
CA SER A 224 -3.93 -0.58 18.80
C SER A 224 -4.74 0.71 18.98
N THR A 225 -5.66 0.98 18.05
CA THR A 225 -6.59 2.13 18.13
C THR A 225 -7.56 2.00 19.32
N VAL A 226 -8.02 0.80 19.66
CA VAL A 226 -8.83 0.55 20.87
C VAL A 226 -8.05 0.92 22.12
N VAL A 227 -6.81 0.45 22.26
CA VAL A 227 -5.98 0.76 23.43
C VAL A 227 -5.77 2.27 23.55
N ALA A 228 -5.47 2.95 22.43
CA ALA A 228 -5.37 4.41 22.41
C ALA A 228 -6.69 5.09 22.86
N GLY A 229 -7.83 4.62 22.36
CA GLY A 229 -9.15 5.11 22.74
C GLY A 229 -9.46 4.91 24.23
N VAL A 230 -9.12 3.75 24.82
CA VAL A 230 -9.30 3.49 26.27
C VAL A 230 -8.45 4.43 27.11
N VAL A 231 -7.19 4.65 26.73
CA VAL A 231 -6.30 5.60 27.42
C VAL A 231 -6.88 7.02 27.35
N LEU A 232 -7.31 7.46 26.16
CA LEU A 232 -7.93 8.77 25.99
C LEU A 232 -9.21 8.89 26.83
N VAL A 233 -10.12 7.91 26.80
CA VAL A 233 -11.38 7.98 27.55
C VAL A 233 -11.11 8.03 29.05
N SER A 234 -10.27 7.14 29.57
CA SER A 234 -9.99 7.03 31.02
C SER A 234 -9.30 8.26 31.62
N GLN A 235 -8.50 8.99 30.84
CA GLN A 235 -7.73 10.12 31.33
C GLN A 235 -8.39 11.48 31.03
N VAL A 236 -9.11 11.60 29.91
CA VAL A 236 -9.59 12.89 29.40
C VAL A 236 -11.03 13.18 29.82
N THR A 237 -11.93 12.20 29.80
CA THR A 237 -13.36 12.46 30.10
C THR A 237 -13.64 12.76 31.57
N ALA A 238 -12.70 12.43 32.46
CA ALA A 238 -12.82 12.69 33.89
C ALA A 238 -12.50 14.14 34.30
N ARG A 239 -11.92 14.97 33.43
CA ARG A 239 -11.43 16.32 33.75
C ARG A 239 -11.72 17.28 32.60
N SER A 240 -12.94 17.82 32.62
CA SER A 240 -13.61 18.61 31.59
C SER A 240 -12.95 19.95 31.26
N THR A 241 -11.85 19.95 30.50
CA THR A 241 -11.44 21.13 29.70
C THR A 241 -10.37 20.70 28.69
N PHE A 242 -10.71 20.71 27.41
CA PHE A 242 -9.77 20.42 26.33
C PHE A 242 -9.42 21.72 25.61
N PRO A 243 -8.29 22.39 25.93
CA PRO A 243 -7.69 23.32 24.99
C PRO A 243 -6.84 22.51 23.99
N ALA A 244 -7.08 22.77 22.70
CA ALA A 244 -6.26 22.39 21.55
C ALA A 244 -6.04 20.87 21.26
N PHE A 245 -6.74 20.43 20.21
CA PHE A 245 -6.30 19.56 19.12
C PHE A 245 -4.93 18.87 19.27
N TYR A 246 -4.93 17.54 19.31
CA TYR A 246 -3.72 16.74 19.17
C TYR A 246 -3.76 15.93 17.87
N ALA A 247 -3.01 16.40 16.87
CA ALA A 247 -2.64 15.59 15.72
C ALA A 247 -1.15 15.29 15.84
N ALA A 248 -0.80 14.04 16.16
CA ALA A 248 0.55 13.57 15.95
C ALA A 248 0.53 12.40 14.97
N PRO A 249 1.36 12.48 13.92
CA PRO A 249 2.02 11.28 13.44
C PRO A 249 2.63 10.59 14.66
N PRO A 250 2.27 9.34 14.96
CA PRO A 250 1.60 8.41 14.06
C PRO A 250 0.11 8.21 14.44
N HIS A 251 -0.82 8.43 13.49
CA HIS A 251 -2.29 8.34 13.56
C HIS A 251 -2.96 8.01 14.92
N VAL A 252 -3.05 8.98 15.83
CA VAL A 252 -3.95 8.88 17.01
C VAL A 252 -5.08 9.90 16.86
N GLY A 253 -6.32 9.45 17.09
CA GLY A 253 -7.51 10.29 16.94
C GLY A 253 -7.66 11.33 18.05
N VAL A 254 -8.36 12.42 17.73
CA VAL A 254 -8.46 13.63 18.59
C VAL A 254 -9.62 13.52 19.60
N TYR A 255 -10.60 12.64 19.35
CA TYR A 255 -11.80 12.49 20.17
C TYR A 255 -11.82 11.11 20.85
N PRO A 256 -11.70 11.04 22.20
CA PRO A 256 -11.57 9.79 22.93
C PRO A 256 -12.60 8.70 22.56
N VAL A 257 -13.87 9.08 22.52
CA VAL A 257 -14.99 8.16 22.22
C VAL A 257 -14.98 7.72 20.76
N LEU A 258 -14.73 8.65 19.83
CA LEU A 258 -14.67 8.34 18.40
C LEU A 258 -13.48 7.44 18.07
N THR A 259 -12.33 7.67 18.71
CA THR A 259 -11.14 6.82 18.56
C THR A 259 -11.40 5.42 19.06
N LEU A 260 -12.01 5.28 20.25
CA LEU A 260 -12.40 3.98 20.78
C LEU A 260 -13.39 3.26 19.86
N PHE A 261 -14.46 3.95 19.44
CA PHE A 261 -15.47 3.40 18.54
C PHE A 261 -14.86 2.97 17.19
N THR A 262 -13.98 3.79 16.61
CA THR A 262 -13.28 3.48 15.36
C THR A 262 -12.40 2.24 15.54
N GLY A 263 -11.62 2.16 16.62
CA GLY A 263 -10.80 0.99 16.91
C GLY A 263 -11.63 -0.29 17.05
N LEU A 264 -12.79 -0.22 17.71
CA LEU A 264 -13.70 -1.36 17.86
C LEU A 264 -14.26 -1.81 16.49
N LEU A 265 -14.68 -0.87 15.65
CA LEU A 265 -15.14 -1.17 14.29
C LEU A 265 -14.03 -1.79 13.43
N MET A 266 -12.82 -1.22 13.47
CA MET A 266 -11.67 -1.78 12.76
C MET A 266 -11.33 -3.20 13.21
N THR A 267 -11.36 -3.43 14.53
CA THR A 267 -11.12 -4.75 15.13
C THR A 267 -12.17 -5.76 14.68
N ALA A 268 -13.46 -5.38 14.73
CA ALA A 268 -14.56 -6.23 14.28
C ALA A 268 -14.47 -6.53 12.77
N HIS A 269 -14.13 -5.55 11.95
CA HIS A 269 -13.94 -5.71 10.50
C HIS A 269 -12.75 -6.63 10.18
N GLY A 270 -11.60 -6.42 10.82
CA GLY A 270 -10.43 -7.29 10.68
C GLY A 270 -10.74 -8.74 11.09
N ALA A 271 -11.41 -8.94 12.24
CA ALA A 271 -11.84 -10.26 12.69
C ALA A 271 -12.82 -10.92 11.69
N LEU A 272 -13.77 -10.15 11.16
CA LEU A 272 -14.69 -10.62 10.13
C LEU A 272 -13.96 -10.98 8.82
N GLY A 273 -12.90 -10.25 8.46
CA GLY A 273 -12.05 -10.57 7.32
C GLY A 273 -11.24 -11.86 7.49
N VAL A 274 -10.67 -12.07 8.69
CA VAL A 274 -9.99 -13.34 9.05
C VAL A 274 -10.98 -14.50 9.02
N ALA A 275 -12.17 -14.31 9.60
CA ALA A 275 -13.24 -15.30 9.57
C ALA A 275 -13.72 -15.56 8.13
N THR A 276 -13.78 -14.55 7.27
CA THR A 276 -14.09 -14.70 5.85
C THR A 276 -13.04 -15.54 5.16
N ALA A 277 -11.75 -15.26 5.36
CA ALA A 277 -10.64 -16.03 4.78
C ALA A 277 -10.63 -17.50 5.24
N ALA A 278 -11.17 -17.81 6.42
CA ALA A 278 -11.41 -19.19 6.86
C ALA A 278 -12.72 -19.78 6.29
N ALA A 279 -13.79 -18.99 6.28
CA ALA A 279 -15.14 -19.36 5.90
C ALA A 279 -15.76 -18.32 4.95
N HIS A 280 -15.60 -18.56 3.64
CA HIS A 280 -16.00 -17.67 2.54
C HIS A 280 -17.45 -17.15 2.59
N ARG A 281 -18.36 -17.86 3.27
CA ARG A 281 -19.78 -17.48 3.42
C ARG A 281 -20.02 -16.10 4.05
N LEU A 282 -19.04 -15.57 4.79
CA LEU A 282 -19.14 -14.27 5.46
C LEU A 282 -18.79 -13.08 4.57
N GLN A 283 -18.34 -13.32 3.34
CA GLN A 283 -17.86 -12.26 2.46
C GLN A 283 -18.89 -11.14 2.17
N PRO A 284 -20.19 -11.42 1.93
CA PRO A 284 -21.15 -10.35 1.69
C PRO A 284 -21.22 -9.36 2.87
N LEU A 285 -21.20 -9.89 4.10
CA LEU A 285 -21.16 -9.08 5.31
C LEU A 285 -19.84 -8.33 5.44
N PHE A 286 -18.71 -8.97 5.14
CA PHE A 286 -17.39 -8.34 5.17
C PHE A 286 -17.28 -7.15 4.22
N VAL A 287 -17.78 -7.30 3.00
CA VAL A 287 -17.83 -6.21 2.01
C VAL A 287 -18.79 -5.12 2.47
N ALA A 288 -20.00 -5.47 2.95
CA ALA A 288 -20.97 -4.50 3.44
C ALA A 288 -20.44 -3.65 4.62
N MET A 289 -19.71 -4.28 5.54
CA MET A 289 -19.08 -3.62 6.70
C MET A 289 -17.92 -2.69 6.31
N THR A 290 -17.43 -2.72 5.07
CA THR A 290 -16.33 -1.85 4.62
C THR A 290 -16.73 -0.38 4.64
N LEU A 291 -17.97 -0.05 4.25
CA LEU A 291 -18.46 1.34 4.25
C LEU A 291 -18.55 1.97 5.65
N PRO A 292 -19.23 1.38 6.65
CA PRO A 292 -19.31 1.98 7.98
C PRO A 292 -17.92 2.11 8.64
N VAL A 293 -17.02 1.16 8.40
CA VAL A 293 -15.64 1.21 8.91
C VAL A 293 -14.85 2.30 8.23
N TYR A 294 -14.96 2.43 6.91
CA TYR A 294 -14.38 3.54 6.15
C TYR A 294 -14.83 4.89 6.70
N LEU A 295 -16.13 5.08 6.91
CA LEU A 295 -16.67 6.34 7.43
C LEU A 295 -16.14 6.66 8.83
N ALA A 296 -16.08 5.67 9.73
CA ALA A 296 -15.52 5.86 11.07
C ALA A 296 -14.02 6.21 11.03
N MET A 297 -13.24 5.47 10.23
CA MET A 297 -11.82 5.74 10.03
C MET A 297 -11.60 7.13 9.40
N TYR A 298 -12.40 7.50 8.41
CA TYR A 298 -12.31 8.80 7.73
C TYR A 298 -12.61 9.93 8.71
N LEU A 299 -13.66 9.80 9.52
CA LEU A 299 -13.96 10.78 10.56
C LEU A 299 -12.82 10.87 11.57
N ASN A 300 -12.33 9.75 12.11
CA ASN A 300 -11.33 9.75 13.17
C ASN A 300 -9.92 10.17 12.71
N PHE A 301 -9.48 9.69 11.55
CA PHE A 301 -8.11 9.88 11.05
C PHE A 301 -7.97 10.99 10.02
N ALA A 302 -9.00 11.32 9.23
CA ALA A 302 -8.90 12.37 8.20
C ALA A 302 -9.60 13.67 8.62
N PHE A 303 -10.90 13.63 8.89
CA PHE A 303 -11.71 14.83 9.11
C PHE A 303 -11.38 15.55 10.42
N VAL A 304 -11.22 14.78 11.49
CA VAL A 304 -10.93 15.28 12.82
C VAL A 304 -9.52 15.89 12.91
N GLN A 305 -8.59 15.39 12.09
CA GLN A 305 -7.23 15.95 11.99
C GLN A 305 -7.23 17.26 11.18
N VAL A 306 -8.08 17.39 10.15
CA VAL A 306 -8.30 18.64 9.40
C VAL A 306 -8.87 19.76 10.28
N GLY A 307 -9.83 19.45 11.15
CA GLY A 307 -10.45 20.44 12.04
C GLY A 307 -9.49 21.06 13.06
N GLY A 308 -8.37 20.39 13.38
CA GLY A 308 -7.48 20.79 14.46
C GLY A 308 -6.23 21.57 14.10
N ILE A 309 -5.87 21.68 12.82
CA ILE A 309 -4.64 22.35 12.36
C ILE A 309 -4.96 23.75 11.80
N GLY A 310 -6.24 24.16 11.81
CA GLY A 310 -6.75 25.39 11.18
C GLY A 310 -6.84 25.27 9.66
N MET A 311 -7.75 26.02 9.03
CA MET A 311 -8.04 25.88 7.58
C MET A 311 -6.81 26.07 6.65
N GLY A 312 -5.77 26.79 7.09
CA GLY A 312 -4.54 27.00 6.30
C GLY A 312 -3.59 25.78 6.23
N ARG A 313 -3.52 24.94 7.28
CA ARG A 313 -2.73 23.69 7.29
C ARG A 313 -3.58 22.43 7.06
N ALA A 314 -4.89 22.56 7.25
CA ALA A 314 -5.91 21.58 6.86
C ALA A 314 -5.79 21.10 5.40
N ALA A 315 -5.33 21.97 4.50
CA ALA A 315 -5.15 21.68 3.08
C ALA A 315 -4.14 20.52 2.83
N ALA A 316 -3.20 20.29 3.74
CA ALA A 316 -2.19 19.24 3.62
C ALA A 316 -2.54 17.95 4.40
N ALA A 317 -3.23 18.05 5.55
CA ALA A 317 -3.49 16.87 6.38
C ALA A 317 -4.67 16.01 5.89
N GLY A 318 -5.75 16.61 5.41
CA GLY A 318 -6.93 15.88 4.93
C GLY A 318 -6.64 14.90 3.80
N PRO A 319 -5.88 15.30 2.76
CA PRO A 319 -5.53 14.41 1.66
C PRO A 319 -4.60 13.25 2.08
N LEU A 320 -3.68 13.47 3.02
CA LEU A 320 -2.72 12.46 3.48
C LEU A 320 -3.43 11.27 4.16
N HIS A 321 -4.38 11.56 5.06
CA HIS A 321 -5.07 10.51 5.80
C HIS A 321 -6.19 9.85 5.00
N ASN A 322 -6.74 10.53 3.99
CA ASN A 322 -7.76 9.95 3.11
C ASN A 322 -7.21 8.74 2.34
N GLY A 323 -6.03 8.86 1.73
CA GLY A 323 -5.42 7.77 0.98
C GLY A 323 -5.16 6.52 1.82
N LEU A 324 -4.60 6.71 3.02
CA LEU A 324 -4.32 5.63 3.98
C LEU A 324 -5.58 4.91 4.45
N VAL A 325 -6.63 5.66 4.78
CA VAL A 325 -7.90 5.09 5.23
C VAL A 325 -8.55 4.26 4.12
N VAL A 326 -8.57 4.77 2.89
CA VAL A 326 -9.11 4.05 1.73
C VAL A 326 -8.35 2.74 1.53
N VAL A 327 -7.01 2.76 1.42
CA VAL A 327 -6.25 1.54 1.11
C VAL A 327 -6.33 0.50 2.23
N ALA A 328 -6.29 0.94 3.49
CA ALA A 328 -6.35 0.04 4.64
C ALA A 328 -7.67 -0.73 4.71
N VAL A 329 -8.80 -0.06 4.41
CA VAL A 329 -10.13 -0.69 4.52
C VAL A 329 -10.47 -1.57 3.32
N VAL A 330 -9.99 -1.24 2.10
CA VAL A 330 -10.42 -1.92 0.86
C VAL A 330 -9.53 -3.08 0.42
N ILE A 331 -8.25 -3.13 0.84
CA ILE A 331 -7.29 -4.11 0.31
C ILE A 331 -7.66 -5.56 0.69
N ALA A 332 -8.12 -5.81 1.93
CA ALA A 332 -8.58 -7.14 2.33
C ALA A 332 -9.89 -7.58 1.62
N PRO A 333 -10.97 -6.76 1.59
CA PRO A 333 -12.18 -7.06 0.81
C PRO A 333 -11.92 -7.31 -0.68
N TYR A 334 -10.96 -6.58 -1.26
CA TYR A 334 -10.55 -6.79 -2.64
C TYR A 334 -10.04 -8.22 -2.87
N PHE A 335 -9.06 -8.67 -2.07
CA PHE A 335 -8.52 -10.03 -2.19
C PHE A 335 -9.53 -11.11 -1.81
N ALA A 336 -10.43 -10.85 -0.85
CA ALA A 336 -11.53 -11.76 -0.54
C ALA A 336 -12.47 -11.94 -1.75
N THR A 337 -12.68 -10.89 -2.53
CA THR A 337 -13.49 -10.92 -3.75
C THR A 337 -12.84 -11.69 -4.87
N LEU A 338 -11.53 -11.53 -5.07
CA LEU A 338 -10.78 -12.35 -6.02
C LEU A 338 -10.84 -13.83 -5.64
N TRP A 339 -10.62 -14.15 -4.37
CA TRP A 339 -10.67 -15.52 -3.88
C TRP A 339 -12.04 -16.18 -4.09
N ARG A 340 -13.14 -15.46 -3.91
CA ARG A 340 -14.48 -15.99 -4.23
C ARG A 340 -14.65 -16.26 -5.72
N ARG A 341 -14.15 -15.39 -6.59
CA ARG A 341 -14.20 -15.61 -8.05
C ARG A 341 -13.47 -16.90 -8.43
N GLU A 342 -12.28 -17.13 -7.88
CA GLU A 342 -11.52 -18.38 -8.07
C GLU A 342 -12.32 -19.60 -7.62
N ARG A 343 -12.99 -19.52 -6.47
CA ARG A 343 -13.80 -20.63 -5.95
C ARG A 343 -15.04 -20.92 -6.80
N VAL A 344 -15.71 -19.89 -7.30
CA VAL A 344 -16.89 -20.05 -8.17
C VAL A 344 -16.47 -20.62 -9.52
N ALA A 345 -15.31 -20.24 -10.05
CA ALA A 345 -14.78 -20.80 -11.29
C ALA A 345 -14.35 -22.27 -11.17
N ALA A 346 -14.04 -22.74 -9.96
CA ALA A 346 -13.62 -24.11 -9.68
C ALA A 346 -14.78 -25.07 -9.29
N ALA A 347 -16.00 -24.57 -9.12
CA ALA A 347 -17.19 -25.32 -8.74
C ALA A 347 -18.09 -25.57 -9.96
#